data_AF-M1C7S8-F1
#
_entry.id   AF-M1C7S8-F1
#
_cell.length_a   1.000
_cell.length_b   1.000
_cell.length_c   1.000
_cell.angle_alpha   90.00
_cell.angle_beta   90.00
_cell.angle_gamma   90.00
#
_symmetry.space_group_name_H-M   'P 1'
#
loop_
_entity.id
_entity.type
_entity.pdbx_description
1 polymer ?
#
loop_
_entity_poly.entity_id
_entity_poly.type
_entity_poly.pdbx_seq_one_letter_code
_entity_poly.pdbx_strand_id
1 'polypeptide(L)'
;MNQRSAVRGRPSGTDGSDFSYRMVVDSRYTKVAKAKSRLAKLIIVQVVTQLMIAANVFVSLSKNKSPDRVSVVSLGIGFVSVVAGELGRKKSRSNFLKFYVFGSSMAILLSVAYLAMSNLQLEAFQNFTSLETLKIAVVLLGFVVQLFVIGTTISLIKNMAPPKRAS
;
A
#
# COMPACT_ATOMS: atom_id res chain seq x y z
N MET A 1 9.18 -10.74 -52.54
CA MET A 1 8.81 -11.06 -51.14
C MET A 1 9.51 -10.05 -50.24
N ASN A 2 8.77 -9.03 -49.75
CA ASN A 2 9.33 -8.02 -48.85
C ASN A 2 9.43 -8.61 -47.43
N GLN A 3 10.64 -8.98 -47.02
CA GLN A 3 10.92 -9.30 -45.62
C GLN A 3 10.71 -8.03 -44.79
N ARG A 4 9.70 -8.06 -43.91
CA ARG A 4 9.50 -7.05 -42.89
C ARG A 4 10.72 -7.04 -41.99
N SER A 5 11.41 -5.90 -41.92
CA SER A 5 12.50 -5.63 -40.99
C SER A 5 12.15 -6.16 -39.60
N ALA A 6 12.94 -7.10 -39.09
CA ALA A 6 12.80 -7.64 -37.76
C ALA A 6 12.74 -6.48 -36.76
N VAL A 7 11.59 -6.37 -36.08
CA VAL A 7 11.42 -5.44 -34.95
C VAL A 7 12.54 -5.73 -33.97
N ARG A 8 13.38 -4.71 -33.75
CA ARG A 8 14.68 -4.71 -33.03
C ARG A 8 14.57 -5.01 -31.52
N GLY A 9 13.75 -5.98 -31.14
CA GLY A 9 13.42 -6.30 -29.74
C GLY A 9 12.93 -7.73 -29.49
N ARG A 10 12.71 -8.56 -30.52
CA ARG A 10 12.45 -10.00 -30.36
C ARG A 10 13.63 -10.78 -30.91
N PRO A 11 14.37 -11.55 -30.08
CA PRO A 11 15.39 -12.45 -30.59
C PRO A 11 14.73 -13.45 -31.54
N SER A 12 15.10 -13.41 -32.82
CA SER A 12 14.65 -14.38 -33.82
C SER A 12 15.76 -15.39 -34.02
N GLY A 13 15.85 -16.36 -33.11
CA GLY A 13 16.89 -17.38 -33.15
C GLY A 13 16.40 -18.70 -32.57
N THR A 14 16.66 -19.79 -33.29
CA THR A 14 16.69 -21.18 -32.82
C THR A 14 17.93 -21.46 -31.95
N ASP A 15 18.79 -20.46 -31.75
CA ASP A 15 20.08 -20.47 -31.05
C ASP A 15 19.97 -20.39 -29.51
N GLY A 16 18.77 -20.56 -28.95
CA GLY A 16 18.52 -20.47 -27.50
C GLY A 16 18.39 -19.06 -26.96
N SER A 17 18.63 -18.01 -27.76
CA SER A 17 18.41 -16.61 -27.34
C SER A 17 16.93 -16.33 -27.02
N ASP A 18 16.00 -16.93 -27.76
CA ASP A 18 14.55 -16.87 -27.46
C ASP A 18 14.22 -17.60 -26.16
N PHE A 19 14.90 -18.71 -25.84
CA PHE A 19 14.70 -19.43 -24.58
C PHE A 19 15.18 -18.60 -23.38
N SER A 20 16.39 -18.02 -23.44
CA SER A 20 16.89 -17.13 -22.40
C SER A 20 16.00 -15.89 -22.23
N TYR A 21 15.49 -15.33 -23.33
CA TYR A 21 14.55 -14.21 -23.26
C TYR A 21 13.23 -14.60 -22.58
N ARG A 22 12.61 -15.72 -22.99
CA ARG A 22 11.38 -16.23 -22.38
C ARG A 22 11.55 -16.53 -20.90
N MET A 23 12.67 -17.13 -20.48
CA MET A 23 12.96 -17.38 -19.07
C MET A 23 13.01 -16.09 -18.22
N VAL A 24 13.66 -15.04 -18.73
CA VAL A 24 13.76 -13.75 -18.01
C VAL A 24 12.39 -13.06 -17.93
N VAL A 25 11.59 -13.17 -18.99
CA VAL A 25 10.25 -12.58 -19.08
C VAL A 25 9.27 -13.32 -18.16
N ASP A 26 9.23 -14.65 -18.19
CA ASP A 26 8.36 -15.48 -17.35
C ASP A 26 8.69 -15.33 -15.86
N SER A 27 9.98 -15.24 -15.51
CA SER A 27 10.43 -14.96 -14.14
C SER A 27 9.91 -13.61 -13.62
N ARG A 28 9.77 -12.59 -14.49
CA ARG A 28 9.19 -11.30 -14.08
C ARG A 28 7.68 -11.38 -13.94
N TYR A 29 6.98 -12.01 -14.88
CA TYR A 29 5.52 -12.15 -14.79
C TYR A 29 5.10 -12.88 -13.52
N THR A 30 5.82 -13.96 -13.15
CA THR A 30 5.60 -14.68 -11.90
C THR A 30 5.88 -13.81 -10.66
N LYS A 31 6.97 -13.04 -10.66
CA LYS A 31 7.28 -12.07 -9.57
C LYS A 31 6.20 -10.99 -9.43
N VAL A 32 5.71 -10.44 -10.55
CA VAL A 32 4.63 -9.44 -10.56
C VAL A 32 3.33 -10.06 -10.03
N ALA A 33 2.95 -11.25 -10.48
CA ALA A 33 1.75 -11.94 -10.01
C ALA A 33 1.82 -12.24 -8.50
N LYS A 34 2.96 -12.75 -8.01
CA LYS A 34 3.20 -13.01 -6.58
C LYS A 34 3.12 -11.71 -5.76
N ALA A 35 3.76 -10.63 -6.23
CA ALA A 35 3.72 -9.35 -5.56
C ALA A 35 2.32 -8.73 -5.55
N LYS A 36 1.55 -8.84 -6.64
CA LYS A 36 0.14 -8.42 -6.70
C LYS A 36 -0.73 -9.20 -5.73
N SER A 37 -0.55 -10.51 -5.63
CA SER A 37 -1.31 -11.35 -4.68
C SER A 37 -0.99 -10.96 -3.24
N ARG A 38 0.30 -10.79 -2.91
CA ARG A 38 0.73 -10.32 -1.58
C ARG A 38 0.17 -8.93 -1.27
N LEU A 39 0.21 -8.01 -2.24
CA LEU A 39 -0.32 -6.66 -2.08
C LEU A 39 -1.83 -6.67 -1.87
N ALA A 40 -2.58 -7.55 -2.55
CA ALA A 40 -4.02 -7.69 -2.34
C ALA A 40 -4.35 -8.09 -0.89
N LYS A 41 -3.60 -9.05 -0.33
CA LYS A 41 -3.77 -9.44 1.08
C LYS A 41 -3.49 -8.27 2.03
N LEU A 42 -2.42 -7.51 1.78
CA LEU A 42 -2.07 -6.34 2.59
C LEU A 42 -3.14 -5.24 2.49
N ILE A 43 -3.70 -4.99 1.31
CA ILE A 43 -4.81 -4.05 1.11
C ILE A 43 -6.04 -4.48 1.92
N ILE A 44 -6.38 -5.77 1.95
CA ILE A 44 -7.49 -6.28 2.76
C ILE A 44 -7.24 -5.99 4.25
N VAL A 45 -6.03 -6.28 4.75
CA VAL A 45 -5.67 -5.98 6.13
C VAL A 45 -5.76 -4.47 6.42
N GLN A 46 -5.30 -3.62 5.49
CA GLN A 46 -5.45 -2.17 5.63
C GLN A 46 -6.91 -1.73 5.68
N VAL A 47 -7.79 -2.28 4.83
CA VAL A 47 -9.23 -1.99 4.88
C VAL A 47 -9.80 -2.36 6.25
N VAL A 48 -9.44 -3.51 6.80
CA VAL A 48 -9.89 -3.91 8.15
C VAL A 48 -9.40 -2.92 9.21
N THR A 49 -8.13 -2.51 9.17
CA THR A 49 -7.62 -1.50 10.11
C THR A 49 -8.33 -0.15 9.95
N GLN A 50 -8.63 0.25 8.70
CA GLN A 50 -9.36 1.48 8.38
C GLN A 50 -10.78 1.45 8.96
N LEU A 51 -11.46 0.30 8.87
CA LEU A 51 -12.78 0.08 9.45
C LEU A 51 -12.76 0.14 10.99
N MET A 52 -11.73 -0.41 11.62
CA MET A 52 -11.56 -0.30 13.08
C MET A 52 -11.34 1.16 13.51
N ILE A 53 -10.55 1.93 12.75
CA ILE A 53 -10.38 3.38 13.01
C ILE A 53 -11.71 4.11 12.82
N ALA A 54 -12.45 3.82 11.75
CA ALA A 54 -13.77 4.41 11.50
C ALA A 54 -14.77 4.09 12.62
N ALA A 55 -14.80 2.85 13.11
CA ALA A 55 -15.64 2.45 14.24
C ALA A 55 -15.28 3.24 15.51
N ASN A 56 -14.00 3.47 15.78
CA ASN A 56 -13.56 4.30 16.90
C ASN A 56 -14.04 5.76 16.79
N VAL A 57 -13.98 6.34 15.59
CA VAL A 57 -14.51 7.69 15.30
C VAL A 57 -16.03 7.72 15.50
N PHE A 58 -16.74 6.70 15.03
CA PHE A 58 -18.19 6.57 15.18
C PHE A 58 -18.62 6.42 16.64
N VAL A 59 -17.90 5.63 17.43
CA VAL A 59 -18.13 5.51 18.89
C VAL A 59 -17.91 6.86 19.58
N SER A 60 -16.88 7.61 19.20
CA SER A 60 -16.67 8.97 19.72
C SER A 60 -17.85 9.89 19.41
N LEU A 61 -18.35 9.86 18.16
CA LEU A 61 -19.53 10.63 17.75
C LEU A 61 -20.79 10.24 18.55
N SER A 62 -21.02 8.93 18.74
CA SER A 62 -22.18 8.41 19.49
C SER A 62 -22.17 8.80 20.96
N LYS A 63 -21.00 9.05 21.55
CA LYS A 63 -20.85 9.55 22.94
C LYS A 63 -21.03 11.07 23.05
N ASN A 64 -21.61 11.74 22.05
CA ASN A 64 -21.74 13.20 21.95
C ASN A 64 -20.40 13.96 22.08
N LYS A 65 -19.27 13.28 21.88
CA LYS A 65 -17.95 13.91 21.80
C LYS A 65 -17.73 14.27 20.34
N SER A 66 -17.42 15.52 20.05
CA SER A 66 -17.09 15.94 18.68
C SER A 66 -15.90 15.09 18.18
N PRO A 67 -16.04 14.42 17.01
CA PRO A 67 -14.93 13.70 16.41
C PRO A 67 -13.79 14.65 16.13
N ASP A 68 -12.57 14.22 16.46
CA ASP A 68 -11.40 15.03 16.18
C ASP A 68 -11.18 15.19 14.67
N ARG A 69 -10.98 16.43 14.22
CA ARG A 69 -10.84 16.77 12.80
C ARG A 69 -9.65 16.05 12.17
N VAL A 70 -8.54 15.87 12.89
CA VAL A 70 -7.34 15.21 12.38
C VAL A 70 -7.61 13.73 12.14
N SER A 71 -8.34 13.07 13.06
CA SER A 71 -8.73 11.67 12.92
C SER A 71 -9.69 11.43 11.74
N VAL A 72 -10.63 12.35 11.50
CA VAL A 72 -11.54 12.27 10.34
C VAL A 72 -10.79 12.50 9.03
N VAL A 73 -9.88 13.47 8.98
CA VAL A 73 -9.07 13.76 7.80
C VAL A 73 -8.13 12.60 7.48
N SER A 74 -7.48 12.01 8.49
CA SER A 74 -6.60 10.86 8.28
C SER A 74 -7.37 9.65 7.75
N LEU A 75 -8.59 9.41 8.25
CA LEU A 75 -9.49 8.37 7.76
C LEU A 75 -9.87 8.61 6.28
N GLY A 76 -10.19 9.85 5.91
CA GLY A 76 -10.51 10.21 4.52
C GLY A 76 -9.33 9.98 3.56
N ILE A 77 -8.14 10.48 3.93
CA ILE A 77 -6.90 10.30 3.14
C ILE A 77 -6.58 8.81 2.98
N GLY A 78 -6.66 8.04 4.06
CA GLY A 78 -6.39 6.60 4.01
C GLY A 78 -7.37 5.85 3.10
N PHE A 79 -8.67 6.20 3.14
CA PHE A 79 -9.69 5.57 2.30
C PHE A 79 -9.41 5.81 0.80
N VAL A 80 -9.22 7.07 0.41
CA VAL A 80 -8.90 7.45 -0.98
C VAL A 80 -7.62 6.76 -1.44
N SER A 81 -6.61 6.67 -0.57
CA SER A 81 -5.35 6.01 -0.87
C SER A 81 -5.53 4.51 -1.12
N VAL A 82 -6.28 3.81 -0.27
CA VAL A 82 -6.55 2.37 -0.41
C VAL A 82 -7.29 2.07 -1.72
N VAL A 83 -8.28 2.91 -2.09
CA VAL A 83 -8.98 2.79 -3.38
C VAL A 83 -8.00 2.93 -4.55
N ALA A 84 -7.10 3.93 -4.49
CA ALA A 84 -6.06 4.10 -5.48
C ALA A 84 -5.09 2.90 -5.53
N GLY A 85 -4.77 2.30 -4.38
CA GLY A 85 -3.91 1.13 -4.28
C GLY A 85 -4.49 -0.10 -4.98
N GLU A 86 -5.77 -0.38 -4.75
CA GLU A 86 -6.48 -1.49 -5.39
C GLU A 86 -6.60 -1.27 -6.91
N LEU A 87 -6.89 -0.05 -7.34
CA LEU A 87 -6.94 0.31 -8.75
C LEU A 87 -5.56 0.17 -9.41
N GLY A 88 -4.51 0.65 -8.75
CA GLY A 88 -3.12 0.57 -9.21
C GLY A 88 -2.63 -0.88 -9.33
N ARG A 89 -2.99 -1.73 -8.38
CA ARG A 89 -2.69 -3.18 -8.37
C ARG A 89 -3.36 -3.90 -9.54
N LYS A 90 -4.67 -3.67 -9.74
CA LYS A 90 -5.46 -4.30 -10.82
C LYS A 90 -4.97 -3.85 -12.19
N LYS A 91 -4.83 -2.54 -12.42
CA LYS A 91 -4.45 -1.97 -13.71
C LYS A 91 -2.93 -1.92 -13.96
N SER A 92 -2.10 -2.45 -13.05
CA SER A 92 -0.63 -2.41 -13.17
C SER A 92 -0.06 -0.99 -13.38
N ARG A 93 -0.71 0.04 -12.81
CA ARG A 93 -0.32 1.44 -12.98
C ARG A 93 0.58 1.89 -11.83
N SER A 94 1.86 2.10 -12.12
CA SER A 94 2.86 2.52 -11.12
C SER A 94 2.52 3.85 -10.43
N ASN A 95 1.92 4.81 -11.13
CA ASN A 95 1.54 6.11 -10.55
C ASN A 95 0.48 5.98 -9.45
N PHE A 96 -0.55 5.15 -9.66
CA PHE A 96 -1.58 4.88 -8.65
C PHE A 96 -0.99 4.19 -7.41
N LEU A 97 -0.03 3.27 -7.61
CA LEU A 97 0.66 2.60 -6.52
C LEU A 97 1.57 3.55 -5.72
N LYS A 98 2.23 4.50 -6.39
CA LYS A 98 3.01 5.56 -5.70
C LYS A 98 2.09 6.47 -4.88
N PHE A 99 0.98 6.91 -5.47
CA PHE A 99 -0.01 7.73 -4.77
C PHE A 99 -0.59 6.99 -3.56
N TYR A 100 -0.92 5.71 -3.72
CA TYR A 100 -1.36 4.86 -2.63
C TYR A 100 -0.35 4.82 -1.48
N VAL A 101 0.92 4.52 -1.75
CA VAL A 101 1.96 4.46 -0.70
C VAL A 101 2.14 5.82 -0.03
N PHE A 102 2.18 6.90 -0.80
CA PHE A 102 2.31 8.26 -0.26
C PHE A 102 1.13 8.62 0.66
N GLY A 103 -0.10 8.49 0.17
CA GLY A 103 -1.28 8.89 0.91
C GLY A 103 -1.57 8.00 2.12
N SER A 104 -1.37 6.67 2.01
CA SER A 104 -1.51 5.76 3.16
C SER A 104 -0.43 6.01 4.22
N SER A 105 0.80 6.37 3.84
CA SER A 105 1.84 6.76 4.80
C SER A 105 1.47 8.05 5.52
N MET A 106 0.97 9.06 4.78
CA MET A 106 0.52 10.32 5.36
C MET A 106 -0.65 10.11 6.35
N ALA A 107 -1.63 9.28 5.99
CA ALA A 107 -2.76 8.96 6.87
C ALA A 107 -2.31 8.30 8.20
N ILE A 108 -1.33 7.41 8.14
CA ILE A 108 -0.78 6.76 9.34
C ILE A 108 0.03 7.75 10.17
N LEU A 109 0.86 8.58 9.55
CA LEU A 109 1.63 9.62 10.25
C LEU A 109 0.69 10.59 10.98
N LEU A 110 -0.38 11.04 10.34
CA LEU A 110 -1.39 11.88 10.98
C LEU A 110 -2.07 11.17 12.16
N SER A 111 -2.37 9.88 12.01
CA SER A 111 -3.01 9.08 13.08
C SER A 111 -2.06 8.84 14.28
N VAL A 112 -0.77 8.62 14.02
CA VAL A 112 0.26 8.50 15.05
C VAL A 112 0.49 9.84 15.75
N ALA A 113 0.58 10.94 15.00
CA ALA A 113 0.73 12.28 15.55
C ALA A 113 -0.47 12.67 16.44
N TYR A 114 -1.70 12.37 15.99
CA TYR A 114 -2.91 12.54 16.78
C TYR A 114 -2.83 11.78 18.11
N LEU A 115 -2.47 10.50 18.06
CA LEU A 115 -2.35 9.65 19.23
C LEU A 115 -1.26 10.15 20.20
N ALA A 116 -0.11 10.59 19.67
CA ALA A 116 0.97 11.15 20.46
C ALA A 116 0.55 12.45 21.16
N MET A 117 -0.12 13.36 20.45
CA MET A 117 -0.62 14.60 21.03
C MET A 117 -1.70 14.34 22.09
N SER A 118 -2.62 13.40 21.85
CA SER A 118 -3.66 13.07 22.84
C SER A 118 -3.07 12.43 24.10
N ASN A 119 -2.02 11.61 23.97
CA ASN A 119 -1.36 10.97 25.10
C ASN A 119 -0.45 11.93 25.87
N LEU A 120 0.21 12.87 25.21
CA LEU A 120 1.01 13.91 25.87
C LEU A 120 0.15 14.85 26.71
N GLN A 121 -1.10 15.08 26.33
CA GLN A 121 -2.07 15.82 27.15
C GLN A 121 -2.61 15.00 28.35
N LEU A 122 -2.48 13.67 28.28
CA LEU A 122 -2.84 12.72 29.33
C LEU A 122 -1.60 12.36 30.16
N GLU A 123 -1.06 13.33 30.92
CA GLU A 123 0.02 13.11 31.91
C GLU A 123 -0.35 12.15 33.08
N ALA A 124 -1.45 11.39 32.99
CA ALA A 124 -1.86 10.45 34.03
C ALA A 124 -1.80 8.99 33.52
N PHE A 125 -0.60 8.40 33.57
CA PHE A 125 -0.28 7.00 33.26
C PHE A 125 -1.03 5.94 34.09
N GLN A 126 -2.05 6.31 34.87
CA GLN A 126 -2.62 5.41 35.88
C GLN A 126 -3.90 4.67 35.45
N ASN A 127 -4.58 5.04 34.36
CA ASN A 127 -5.82 4.33 33.96
C ASN A 127 -6.02 4.26 32.44
N PHE A 128 -5.28 3.39 31.75
CA PHE A 128 -5.62 3.07 30.35
C PHE A 128 -6.92 2.27 30.31
N THR A 129 -7.96 2.85 29.71
CA THR A 129 -9.18 2.10 29.45
C THR A 129 -8.97 1.10 28.32
N SER A 130 -9.73 0.00 28.30
CA SER A 130 -9.64 -1.04 27.24
C SER A 130 -9.85 -0.51 25.82
N LEU A 131 -10.52 0.64 25.68
CA LEU A 131 -10.74 1.30 24.39
C LEU A 131 -9.53 2.11 23.93
N GLU A 132 -8.78 2.73 24.84
CA GLU A 132 -7.57 3.50 24.50
C GLU A 132 -6.44 2.57 24.08
N THR A 133 -6.27 1.45 24.80
CA THR A 133 -5.31 0.41 24.42
C THR A 133 -5.63 -0.17 23.05
N LEU A 134 -6.91 -0.40 22.74
CA LEU A 134 -7.35 -0.86 21.41
C LEU A 134 -7.02 0.16 20.32
N LYS A 135 -7.26 1.46 20.56
CA LYS A 135 -6.91 2.52 19.59
C LYS A 135 -5.41 2.53 19.29
N ILE A 136 -4.58 2.47 20.33
CA ILE A 136 -3.11 2.40 20.19
C ILE A 136 -2.71 1.16 19.38
N ALA A 137 -3.26 0.00 19.74
CA ALA A 137 -2.96 -1.27 19.07
C ALA A 137 -3.34 -1.25 17.58
N VAL A 138 -4.50 -0.68 17.23
CA VAL A 138 -4.95 -0.58 15.83
C VAL A 138 -4.04 0.34 15.02
N VAL A 139 -3.66 1.50 15.57
CA VAL A 139 -2.74 2.43 14.89
C VAL A 139 -1.35 1.80 14.71
N LEU A 140 -0.84 1.11 15.73
CA LEU A 140 0.43 0.40 15.65
C LEU A 140 0.39 -0.74 14.62
N LEU A 141 -0.68 -1.53 14.59
CA LEU A 141 -0.89 -2.55 13.57
C LEU A 141 -0.90 -1.94 12.16
N GLY A 142 -1.61 -0.82 11.98
CA GLY A 142 -1.63 -0.08 10.72
C GLY A 142 -0.23 0.35 10.28
N PHE A 143 0.58 0.86 11.21
CA PHE A 143 1.98 1.24 10.95
C PHE A 143 2.83 0.04 10.49
N VAL A 144 2.75 -1.11 11.18
CA VAL A 144 3.48 -2.32 10.79
C VAL A 144 3.06 -2.80 9.40
N VAL A 145 1.76 -2.83 9.12
CA VAL A 145 1.23 -3.21 7.80
C VAL A 145 1.76 -2.28 6.71
N GLN A 146 1.88 -0.98 6.99
CA GLN A 146 2.39 0.00 6.04
C GLN A 146 3.84 -0.26 5.62
N LEU A 147 4.71 -0.72 6.52
CA LEU A 147 6.09 -1.08 6.18
C LEU A 147 6.12 -2.21 5.13
N PHE A 148 5.27 -3.23 5.30
CA PHE A 148 5.15 -4.32 4.34
C PHE A 148 4.53 -3.87 3.02
N VAL A 149 3.57 -2.94 3.06
CA VAL A 149 2.97 -2.33 1.86
C VAL A 149 4.00 -1.58 1.05
N ILE A 150 4.84 -0.74 1.68
CA ILE A 150 5.91 0.00 1.02
C ILE A 150 6.85 -0.97 0.31
N GLY A 151 7.39 -1.96 1.04
CA GLY A 151 8.34 -2.93 0.47
C GLY A 151 7.74 -3.75 -0.69
N THR A 152 6.50 -4.22 -0.52
CA THR A 152 5.81 -5.00 -1.57
C THR A 152 5.53 -4.13 -2.80
N THR A 153 5.14 -2.87 -2.61
CA THR A 153 4.83 -1.94 -3.70
C THR A 153 6.07 -1.52 -4.47
N ILE A 154 7.19 -1.24 -3.80
CA ILE A 154 8.48 -0.96 -4.45
C ILE A 154 8.91 -2.16 -5.31
N SER A 155 8.85 -3.36 -4.74
CA SER A 155 9.17 -4.60 -5.48
C SER A 155 8.26 -4.77 -6.69
N LEU A 156 6.96 -4.54 -6.54
CA LEU A 156 5.98 -4.62 -7.63
C LEU A 156 6.30 -3.61 -8.75
N ILE A 157 6.52 -2.34 -8.41
CA ILE A 157 6.83 -1.27 -9.39
C ILE A 157 8.13 -1.58 -10.13
N LYS A 158 9.19 -2.03 -9.43
CA LYS A 158 10.47 -2.40 -10.04
C LYS A 158 10.32 -3.53 -11.06
N ASN A 159 9.50 -4.53 -10.76
CA ASN A 159 9.26 -5.66 -11.65
C ASN A 159 8.29 -5.35 -12.80
N MET A 160 7.50 -4.28 -12.70
CA MET A 160 6.64 -3.79 -13.80
C MET A 160 7.37 -2.83 -14.76
N ALA A 161 8.49 -2.24 -14.35
CA ALA A 161 9.24 -1.32 -15.20
C ALA A 161 9.94 -2.07 -16.37
N PRO A 162 10.01 -1.47 -17.57
CA PRO A 162 10.72 -2.06 -18.70
C PRO A 162 12.20 -2.27 -18.36
N PRO A 163 12.86 -3.30 -18.94
CA PRO A 163 14.26 -3.57 -18.67
C PRO A 163 15.10 -2.33 -19.00
N LYS A 164 15.94 -1.89 -18.05
CA LYS A 164 16.98 -0.89 -18.34
C LYS A 164 17.82 -1.44 -19.50
N ARG A 165 17.93 -0.67 -20.58
CA ARG A 165 18.86 -1.00 -21.66
C ARG A 165 20.26 -1.07 -21.03
N ALA A 166 20.95 -2.18 -21.23
CA ALA A 166 22.39 -2.19 -21.06
C ALA A 166 22.92 -1.26 -22.16
N SER A 167 23.48 -0.12 -21.75
CA SER A 167 24.24 0.77 -22.63
C SER A 167 25.61 0.17 -22.87
#